data_AF-A0A4Y7LGG5-F1
#
_entry.id   AF-A0A4Y7LGG5-F1
#
_cell.length_a   1.000
_cell.length_b   1.000
_cell.length_c   1.000
_cell.angle_alpha   90.00
_cell.angle_beta   90.00
_cell.angle_gamma   90.00
#
_symmetry.space_group_name_H-M   'P 1'
#
loop_
_entity.id
_entity.type
_entity.pdbx_description
1 polymer ?
#
loop_
_entity_poly.entity_id
_entity_poly.type
_entity_poly.pdbx_seq_one_letter_code
_entity_poly.pdbx_strand_id
1 'polypeptide(L)'
;MHPSRLRTQRKKKKKKKALSSPNTKSFASWRALLQIVSVNPSAELLIFGFPMAANGNASGKGNSYTIDLETFSKRLKAFYSHWKENKTNFWCASDAIVIATPPASEDLRYLKSSALNLWLYGLEFPETIMVFMDKQIHFLCGQKKASLLSEAKKSTKDSVGAETVMHIKGKNDDGSKSSGNGSPIVGYIAKEAPEGNLLELWSDKLKTSNLQLADVTNGFSELFTVKDNTKITNVKKAAFLSSSVMKHFVVPKLEKIIDEEKKVTHSSLMEDTEKAVLQPAKVKVKLKADNVDICYPPIFQSGGEFDLRPSASSNEDNLYYDSASVIICAVGSRYNSYCSNVARTFVIDANATQSKAYGVLLKAQEAAIGALKAGSKVSAAYEAALAVVEKDGPELVPNLTKIAGTGIGLEFRESGLNLNAKNDRILKAGMVFNVSLGFQNLQAQTNNPKTEKFSLLLGDTVIVKENIPEVVTMISSKAVKDVAYSFNEDDEEEEVKPKAKAEPNGSEALLSKATLRSDNQEMSKEELRRQHQAELARQKNEEMARRLLGVDLAQEMVVV
;
A
#
# COMPACT_ATOMS: atom_id res chain seq x y z
N MET A 1 -61.44 -75.45 0.61
CA MET A 1 -61.98 -75.21 1.97
C MET A 1 -62.64 -73.83 2.02
N HIS A 2 -63.47 -73.58 3.02
CA HIS A 2 -64.32 -72.38 3.19
C HIS A 2 -63.77 -71.51 4.36
N PRO A 3 -64.23 -70.26 4.58
CA PRO A 3 -64.44 -69.15 3.64
C PRO A 3 -63.91 -67.81 4.24
N SER A 4 -64.51 -66.67 3.87
CA SER A 4 -64.67 -65.44 4.68
C SER A 4 -63.57 -64.35 4.68
N ARG A 5 -63.90 -63.04 4.69
CA ARG A 5 -65.14 -62.30 4.26
C ARG A 5 -64.90 -60.77 4.36
N LEU A 6 -65.65 -59.96 3.59
CA LEU A 6 -66.12 -58.58 3.90
C LEU A 6 -65.07 -57.43 4.01
N ARG A 7 -65.35 -56.14 3.69
CA ARG A 7 -66.34 -55.52 2.77
C ARG A 7 -66.08 -54.00 2.58
N THR A 8 -66.12 -53.49 1.34
CA THR A 8 -66.58 -52.10 0.96
C THR A 8 -65.83 -50.85 1.51
N GLN A 9 -65.99 -49.61 1.01
CA GLN A 9 -66.78 -49.09 -0.14
C GLN A 9 -66.09 -47.93 -0.92
N ARG A 10 -66.33 -47.93 -2.24
CA ARG A 10 -66.37 -46.80 -3.21
C ARG A 10 -66.30 -45.34 -2.68
N LYS A 11 -65.46 -44.50 -3.32
CA LYS A 11 -65.86 -43.51 -4.37
C LYS A 11 -64.68 -42.69 -4.93
N LYS A 12 -64.64 -42.48 -6.25
CA LYS A 12 -63.79 -41.47 -6.92
C LYS A 12 -64.52 -40.12 -6.96
N LYS A 13 -63.82 -39.01 -6.75
CA LYS A 13 -64.21 -37.66 -7.26
C LYS A 13 -62.97 -36.90 -7.71
N LYS A 14 -62.94 -36.46 -8.98
CA LYS A 14 -61.88 -35.59 -9.51
C LYS A 14 -62.02 -34.18 -8.92
N LYS A 15 -60.93 -33.54 -8.51
CA LYS A 15 -60.79 -32.07 -8.51
C LYS A 15 -59.66 -31.71 -9.46
N LYS A 16 -59.87 -30.70 -10.32
CA LYS A 16 -58.82 -30.14 -11.18
C LYS A 16 -57.80 -29.42 -10.28
N LYS A 17 -56.51 -29.60 -10.53
CA LYS A 17 -55.44 -28.74 -9.99
C LYS A 17 -55.14 -27.68 -11.04
N ALA A 18 -55.17 -26.40 -10.67
CA ALA A 18 -54.73 -25.33 -11.56
C ALA A 18 -53.20 -25.32 -11.67
N LEU A 19 -52.68 -24.88 -12.80
CA LEU A 19 -51.25 -24.55 -12.94
C LEU A 19 -50.96 -23.24 -12.20
N SER A 20 -49.82 -23.19 -11.51
CA SER A 20 -49.15 -21.95 -11.12
C SER A 20 -47.66 -22.09 -11.45
N SER A 21 -46.98 -20.97 -11.73
CA SER A 21 -45.70 -20.96 -12.44
C SER A 21 -44.51 -21.42 -11.58
N PRO A 22 -43.53 -22.13 -12.18
CA PRO A 22 -42.33 -22.57 -11.48
C PRO A 22 -41.22 -21.52 -11.55
N ASN A 23 -41.12 -20.60 -10.58
CA ASN A 23 -39.90 -19.76 -10.45
C ASN A 23 -39.55 -19.26 -9.03
N THR A 24 -40.19 -19.80 -7.97
CA THR A 24 -40.04 -19.28 -6.60
C THR A 24 -39.14 -20.12 -5.68
N LYS A 25 -38.61 -21.26 -6.15
CA LYS A 25 -38.01 -22.29 -5.28
C LYS A 25 -36.51 -22.12 -4.96
N SER A 26 -35.77 -21.31 -5.71
CA SER A 26 -34.33 -21.08 -5.46
C SER A 26 -34.05 -20.18 -4.23
N PHE A 27 -34.93 -19.19 -3.97
CA PHE A 27 -34.72 -18.17 -2.94
C PHE A 27 -34.79 -18.66 -1.48
N ALA A 28 -35.35 -19.84 -1.22
CA ALA A 28 -35.58 -20.33 0.14
C ALA A 28 -34.28 -20.70 0.88
N SER A 29 -33.32 -21.33 0.20
CA SER A 29 -32.07 -21.81 0.81
C SER A 29 -31.18 -20.66 1.29
N TRP A 30 -31.14 -19.56 0.53
CA TRP A 30 -30.35 -18.36 0.85
C TRP A 30 -30.95 -17.53 1.99
N ARG A 31 -32.28 -17.44 2.06
CA ARG A 31 -32.96 -16.85 3.22
C ARG A 31 -32.62 -17.59 4.50
N ALA A 32 -32.60 -18.92 4.50
CA ALA A 32 -32.21 -19.71 5.67
C ALA A 32 -30.78 -19.37 6.13
N LEU A 33 -29.80 -19.39 5.23
CA LEU A 33 -28.38 -19.12 5.53
C LEU A 33 -28.15 -17.76 6.24
N LEU A 34 -28.97 -16.75 5.94
CA LEU A 34 -28.85 -15.40 6.50
C LEU A 34 -29.80 -15.12 7.68
N GLN A 35 -31.01 -15.70 7.69
CA GLN A 35 -31.93 -15.59 8.84
C GLN A 35 -31.38 -16.26 10.11
N ILE A 36 -30.48 -17.24 9.95
CA ILE A 36 -29.78 -17.96 11.03
C ILE A 36 -28.99 -17.05 12.00
N VAL A 37 -28.77 -15.77 11.69
CA VAL A 37 -27.87 -14.89 12.46
C VAL A 37 -28.56 -13.64 13.06
N SER A 38 -29.88 -13.71 13.33
CA SER A 38 -30.73 -12.52 13.56
C SER A 38 -31.55 -12.44 14.88
N VAL A 39 -31.46 -13.41 15.80
CA VAL A 39 -32.35 -13.62 16.99
C VAL A 39 -31.50 -14.20 18.16
N ASN A 40 -31.81 -14.22 19.49
CA ASN A 40 -32.20 -13.22 20.52
C ASN A 40 -31.41 -13.51 21.86
N PRO A 41 -31.17 -12.59 22.83
CA PRO A 41 -30.05 -12.66 23.80
C PRO A 41 -30.17 -13.61 25.01
N SER A 42 -29.03 -14.02 25.62
CA SER A 42 -28.57 -13.55 26.98
C SER A 42 -27.40 -14.32 27.62
N ALA A 43 -26.51 -13.59 28.30
CA ALA A 43 -25.66 -13.98 29.44
C ALA A 43 -24.97 -12.71 30.00
N GLU A 44 -24.75 -12.62 31.31
CA GLU A 44 -24.19 -11.43 31.99
C GLU A 44 -22.71 -11.60 32.37
N LEU A 45 -21.93 -10.54 32.22
CA LEU A 45 -20.68 -10.33 32.97
C LEU A 45 -20.35 -8.84 33.04
N LEU A 46 -19.69 -8.43 34.13
CA LEU A 46 -19.56 -7.04 34.54
C LEU A 46 -18.71 -6.20 33.57
N ILE A 47 -19.25 -5.08 33.10
CA ILE A 47 -18.50 -4.08 32.36
C ILE A 47 -17.70 -3.23 33.34
N PHE A 48 -16.43 -3.58 33.56
CA PHE A 48 -15.44 -2.57 33.94
C PHE A 48 -15.17 -1.69 32.71
N GLY A 49 -15.65 -0.46 32.75
CA GLY A 49 -15.41 0.50 31.68
C GLY A 49 -13.97 1.01 31.70
N PHE A 50 -13.21 0.71 30.65
CA PHE A 50 -11.99 1.45 30.30
C PHE A 50 -12.18 2.09 28.91
N PRO A 51 -11.62 3.30 28.68
CA PRO A 51 -11.93 4.10 27.50
C PRO A 51 -11.17 3.63 26.26
N MET A 52 -11.76 3.86 25.09
CA MET A 52 -10.96 3.90 23.84
C MET A 52 -9.98 5.06 23.91
N ALA A 53 -8.72 4.82 23.53
CA ALA A 53 -7.65 5.81 23.52
C ALA A 53 -7.76 6.79 22.35
N ALA A 54 -8.85 7.57 22.30
CA ALA A 54 -8.98 8.73 21.42
C ALA A 54 -8.09 9.87 21.93
N ASN A 55 -6.77 9.75 21.70
CA ASN A 55 -5.78 10.65 22.31
C ASN A 55 -5.65 11.97 21.54
N GLY A 56 -6.69 12.80 21.63
CA GLY A 56 -6.78 14.13 21.05
C GLY A 56 -8.05 14.85 21.51
N ASN A 57 -7.92 15.99 22.18
CA ASN A 57 -9.05 16.76 22.72
C ASN A 57 -9.93 17.35 21.61
N ALA A 58 -10.95 16.61 21.19
CA ALA A 58 -11.89 17.01 20.15
C ALA A 58 -13.06 17.84 20.69
N SER A 59 -12.87 19.16 20.83
CA SER A 59 -13.96 20.10 21.11
C SER A 59 -14.70 20.52 19.83
N GLY A 60 -15.78 19.80 19.51
CA GLY A 60 -16.85 20.29 18.63
C GLY A 60 -17.08 19.52 17.32
N LYS A 61 -18.37 19.32 17.01
CA LYS A 61 -18.94 18.79 15.74
C LYS A 61 -18.39 17.42 15.29
N GLY A 62 -19.08 16.35 15.67
CA GLY A 62 -18.84 15.02 15.11
C GLY A 62 -19.15 14.95 13.62
N ASN A 63 -18.26 14.33 12.83
CA ASN A 63 -18.47 14.08 11.41
C ASN A 63 -19.66 13.14 11.18
N SER A 64 -20.60 13.56 10.33
CA SER A 64 -21.72 12.72 9.90
C SER A 64 -21.25 11.77 8.79
N TYR A 65 -21.03 10.51 9.12
CA TYR A 65 -20.77 9.45 8.13
C TYR A 65 -21.96 9.36 7.16
N THR A 66 -21.70 9.54 5.87
CA THR A 66 -22.71 9.53 4.79
C THR A 66 -22.14 8.78 3.58
N ILE A 67 -23.03 8.16 2.80
CA ILE A 67 -22.64 7.42 1.59
C ILE A 67 -22.82 8.33 0.38
N ASP A 68 -21.79 8.47 -0.46
CA ASP A 68 -21.92 9.11 -1.77
C ASP A 68 -22.76 8.20 -2.69
N LEU A 69 -24.05 8.50 -2.79
CA LEU A 69 -25.03 7.72 -3.53
C LEU A 69 -24.78 7.73 -5.06
N GLU A 70 -24.13 8.75 -5.62
CA GLU A 70 -23.81 8.78 -7.05
C GLU A 70 -22.63 7.86 -7.34
N THR A 71 -21.53 8.01 -6.58
CA THR A 71 -20.35 7.15 -6.66
C THR A 71 -20.72 5.69 -6.38
N PHE A 72 -21.56 5.43 -5.36
CA PHE A 72 -22.09 4.10 -5.07
C PHE A 72 -22.86 3.52 -6.26
N SER A 73 -23.83 4.27 -6.81
CA SER A 73 -24.65 3.83 -7.96
C SER A 73 -23.78 3.43 -9.15
N LYS A 74 -22.82 4.30 -9.51
CA LYS A 74 -21.86 4.11 -10.60
C LYS A 74 -20.97 2.89 -10.39
N ARG A 75 -20.45 2.70 -9.17
CA ARG A 75 -19.54 1.59 -8.83
C ARG A 75 -20.26 0.26 -8.66
N LEU A 76 -21.47 0.24 -8.08
CA LEU A 76 -22.32 -0.95 -8.02
C LEU A 76 -22.67 -1.46 -9.42
N LYS A 77 -23.07 -0.55 -10.33
CA LYS A 77 -23.34 -0.89 -11.73
C LYS A 77 -22.10 -1.46 -12.42
N ALA A 78 -20.93 -0.85 -12.24
CA ALA A 78 -19.67 -1.36 -12.80
C ALA A 78 -19.30 -2.76 -12.28
N PHE A 79 -19.49 -3.02 -10.98
CA PHE A 79 -19.29 -4.37 -10.39
C PHE A 79 -20.24 -5.40 -10.99
N TYR A 80 -21.54 -5.11 -11.05
CA TYR A 80 -22.54 -6.04 -11.61
C TYR A 80 -22.38 -6.28 -13.12
N SER A 81 -21.96 -5.27 -13.89
CA SER A 81 -21.58 -5.43 -15.29
C SER A 81 -20.37 -6.36 -15.42
N HIS A 82 -19.26 -6.04 -14.75
CA HIS A 82 -18.03 -6.82 -14.83
C HIS A 82 -18.23 -8.28 -14.36
N TRP A 83 -19.05 -8.51 -13.34
CA TRP A 83 -19.43 -9.86 -12.87
C TRP A 83 -20.19 -10.65 -13.93
N LYS A 84 -21.18 -10.04 -14.61
CA LYS A 84 -21.98 -10.72 -15.64
C LYS A 84 -21.18 -10.96 -16.92
N GLU A 85 -20.42 -9.96 -17.36
CA GLU A 85 -19.61 -9.99 -18.57
C GLU A 85 -18.44 -10.98 -18.47
N ASN A 86 -17.86 -11.15 -17.27
CA ASN A 86 -16.67 -12.00 -17.05
C ASN A 86 -16.96 -13.17 -16.10
N LYS A 87 -18.21 -13.66 -16.04
CA LYS A 87 -18.69 -14.60 -15.01
C LYS A 87 -17.77 -15.82 -14.83
N THR A 88 -17.31 -16.42 -15.92
CA THR A 88 -16.39 -17.56 -15.87
C THR A 88 -14.94 -17.11 -15.61
N ASN A 89 -14.45 -16.14 -16.39
CA ASN A 89 -13.02 -15.78 -16.47
C ASN A 89 -12.43 -15.22 -15.18
N PHE A 90 -13.19 -14.37 -14.48
CA PHE A 90 -12.72 -13.66 -13.28
C PHE A 90 -13.54 -13.93 -12.02
N TRP A 91 -14.75 -14.49 -12.18
CA TRP A 91 -15.71 -14.71 -11.09
C TRP A 91 -16.08 -16.18 -10.91
N CYS A 92 -15.34 -17.10 -11.52
CA CYS A 92 -15.39 -18.55 -11.29
C CYS A 92 -16.80 -19.15 -11.40
N ALA A 93 -17.60 -18.63 -12.34
CA ALA A 93 -19.00 -18.96 -12.60
C ALA A 93 -19.99 -18.70 -11.43
N SER A 94 -19.58 -17.96 -10.39
CA SER A 94 -20.37 -17.68 -9.17
C SER A 94 -21.76 -17.06 -9.42
N ASP A 95 -22.78 -17.64 -8.78
CA ASP A 95 -24.18 -17.20 -8.81
C ASP A 95 -24.51 -16.19 -7.69
N ALA A 96 -23.72 -16.21 -6.63
CA ALA A 96 -23.71 -15.22 -5.55
C ALA A 96 -22.27 -14.95 -5.12
N ILE A 97 -21.99 -13.72 -4.65
CA ILE A 97 -20.68 -13.35 -4.10
C ILE A 97 -20.87 -12.93 -2.64
N VAL A 98 -20.08 -13.53 -1.75
CA VAL A 98 -20.08 -13.32 -0.30
C VAL A 98 -18.81 -12.57 0.10
N ILE A 99 -18.99 -11.47 0.82
CA ILE A 99 -17.91 -10.62 1.33
C ILE A 99 -18.12 -10.47 2.83
N ALA A 100 -17.23 -11.07 3.60
CA ALA A 100 -17.26 -11.05 5.06
C ALA A 100 -16.09 -10.21 5.55
N THR A 101 -16.37 -9.11 6.23
CA THR A 101 -15.35 -8.19 6.77
C THR A 101 -15.23 -8.46 8.28
N PRO A 102 -14.04 -8.80 8.82
CA PRO A 102 -13.83 -9.09 10.24
C PRO A 102 -14.00 -7.83 11.10
N PRO A 103 -13.96 -7.96 12.45
CA PRO A 103 -13.74 -6.81 13.33
C PRO A 103 -12.53 -5.96 12.91
N ALA A 104 -12.52 -4.69 13.29
CA ALA A 104 -11.37 -3.82 13.02
C ALA A 104 -10.15 -4.29 13.84
N SER A 105 -9.00 -4.39 13.18
CA SER A 105 -7.70 -4.72 13.77
C SER A 105 -6.62 -3.89 13.08
N GLU A 106 -5.62 -3.42 13.84
CA GLU A 106 -4.47 -2.69 13.29
C GLU A 106 -3.60 -3.59 12.41
N ASP A 107 -3.51 -4.88 12.74
CA ASP A 107 -2.73 -5.87 11.99
C ASP A 107 -3.34 -6.18 10.60
N LEU A 108 -4.66 -5.99 10.44
CA LEU A 108 -5.43 -6.37 9.24
C LEU A 108 -5.84 -5.17 8.38
N ARG A 109 -4.97 -4.16 8.30
CA ARG A 109 -5.18 -2.89 7.59
C ARG A 109 -5.51 -3.02 6.08
N TYR A 110 -5.28 -4.17 5.44
CA TYR A 110 -5.39 -4.37 3.99
C TYR A 110 -6.15 -5.63 3.53
N LEU A 111 -7.40 -5.74 3.96
CA LEU A 111 -8.31 -6.77 3.44
C LEU A 111 -8.97 -6.34 2.12
N LYS A 112 -9.22 -7.31 1.23
CA LYS A 112 -9.97 -7.15 -0.02
C LYS A 112 -11.44 -6.90 0.25
N SER A 113 -12.00 -7.46 1.33
CA SER A 113 -13.34 -7.15 1.84
C SER A 113 -13.46 -5.67 2.25
N SER A 114 -12.54 -5.18 3.08
CA SER A 114 -12.42 -3.75 3.43
C SER A 114 -12.20 -2.85 2.22
N ALA A 115 -11.35 -3.27 1.27
CA ALA A 115 -11.15 -2.55 0.01
C ALA A 115 -12.45 -2.46 -0.82
N LEU A 116 -13.29 -3.50 -0.85
CA LEU A 116 -14.61 -3.41 -1.50
C LEU A 116 -15.54 -2.44 -0.76
N ASN A 117 -15.58 -2.46 0.57
CA ASN A 117 -16.40 -1.55 1.36
C ASN A 117 -16.06 -0.08 1.03
N LEU A 118 -14.76 0.26 1.10
CA LEU A 118 -14.23 1.58 0.80
C LEU A 118 -14.37 1.96 -0.68
N TRP A 119 -14.26 1.00 -1.60
CA TRP A 119 -14.51 1.22 -3.03
C TRP A 119 -15.98 1.49 -3.31
N LEU A 120 -16.90 0.75 -2.71
CA LEU A 120 -18.32 0.78 -3.04
C LEU A 120 -19.08 1.91 -2.31
N TYR A 121 -18.84 2.08 -1.00
CA TYR A 121 -19.59 3.00 -0.14
C TYR A 121 -18.78 4.22 0.32
N GLY A 122 -17.45 4.21 0.17
CA GLY A 122 -16.55 5.21 0.77
C GLY A 122 -16.33 5.05 2.27
N LEU A 123 -16.93 4.02 2.89
CA LEU A 123 -16.87 3.71 4.31
C LEU A 123 -16.51 2.24 4.49
N GLU A 124 -15.79 1.92 5.57
CA GLU A 124 -15.55 0.54 5.97
C GLU A 124 -16.69 0.02 6.86
N PHE A 125 -17.04 -1.26 6.70
CA PHE A 125 -18.02 -1.93 7.54
C PHE A 125 -17.38 -3.17 8.19
N PRO A 126 -16.60 -3.01 9.28
CA PRO A 126 -16.08 -4.16 10.03
C PRO A 126 -17.23 -5.01 10.60
N GLU A 127 -16.96 -6.25 10.97
CA GLU A 127 -17.92 -7.21 11.55
C GLU A 127 -19.26 -7.19 10.79
N THR A 128 -19.19 -7.40 9.47
CA THR A 128 -20.32 -7.30 8.53
C THR A 128 -20.17 -8.32 7.41
N ILE A 129 -21.27 -8.93 7.01
CA ILE A 129 -21.32 -9.85 5.87
C ILE A 129 -22.28 -9.29 4.81
N MET A 130 -21.80 -9.18 3.59
CA MET A 130 -22.55 -8.75 2.40
C MET A 130 -22.66 -9.93 1.44
N VAL A 131 -23.87 -10.19 0.92
CA VAL A 131 -24.13 -11.24 -0.08
C VAL A 131 -24.81 -10.63 -1.29
N PHE A 132 -24.06 -10.54 -2.38
CA PHE A 132 -24.50 -9.99 -3.66
C PHE A 132 -25.09 -11.10 -4.54
N MET A 133 -26.27 -10.86 -5.08
CA MET A 133 -27.01 -11.78 -5.97
C MET A 133 -27.65 -10.99 -7.12
N ASP A 134 -28.03 -11.64 -8.22
CA ASP A 134 -28.62 -10.99 -9.41
C ASP A 134 -29.95 -10.23 -9.15
N LYS A 135 -30.63 -10.52 -8.04
CA LYS A 135 -31.92 -9.88 -7.67
C LYS A 135 -31.99 -9.36 -6.24
N GLN A 136 -31.02 -9.66 -5.38
CA GLN A 136 -31.00 -9.21 -3.98
C GLN A 136 -29.57 -8.90 -3.53
N ILE A 137 -29.42 -7.93 -2.62
CA ILE A 137 -28.19 -7.76 -1.84
C ILE A 137 -28.58 -7.88 -0.37
N HIS A 138 -28.02 -8.88 0.30
CA HIS A 138 -28.24 -9.09 1.73
C HIS A 138 -27.09 -8.52 2.54
N PHE A 139 -27.42 -7.88 3.65
CA PHE A 139 -26.44 -7.38 4.62
C PHE A 139 -26.76 -7.97 5.99
N LEU A 140 -25.72 -8.41 6.69
CA LEU A 140 -25.80 -8.96 8.04
C LEU A 140 -24.81 -8.18 8.92
N CYS A 141 -25.34 -7.34 9.81
CA CYS A 141 -24.55 -6.41 10.62
C CYS A 141 -25.33 -5.89 11.85
N GLY A 142 -24.66 -5.07 12.68
CA GLY A 142 -25.30 -4.36 13.80
C GLY A 142 -26.14 -3.16 13.36
N GLN A 143 -27.15 -2.80 14.15
CA GLN A 143 -28.19 -1.81 13.83
C GLN A 143 -27.68 -0.48 13.24
N LYS A 144 -26.60 0.10 13.80
CA LYS A 144 -26.03 1.37 13.30
C LYS A 144 -25.56 1.27 11.83
N LYS A 145 -24.90 0.16 11.48
CA LYS A 145 -24.40 -0.14 10.13
C LYS A 145 -25.60 -0.38 9.19
N ALA A 146 -26.61 -1.13 9.64
CA ALA A 146 -27.83 -1.40 8.89
C ALA A 146 -28.64 -0.12 8.56
N SER A 147 -28.63 0.88 9.46
CA SER A 147 -29.26 2.18 9.19
C SER A 147 -28.56 2.94 8.07
N LEU A 148 -27.24 3.12 8.14
CA LEU A 148 -26.45 3.81 7.10
C LEU A 148 -26.58 3.12 5.73
N LEU A 149 -26.40 1.79 5.70
CA LEU A 149 -26.56 0.98 4.48
C LEU A 149 -28.01 1.02 3.95
N SER A 150 -28.99 1.45 4.74
CA SER A 150 -30.39 1.57 4.29
C SER A 150 -30.65 2.81 3.43
N GLU A 151 -29.78 3.81 3.47
CA GLU A 151 -29.83 5.00 2.59
C GLU A 151 -29.58 4.60 1.14
N ALA A 152 -28.65 3.66 0.91
CA ALA A 152 -28.28 3.12 -0.40
C ALA A 152 -29.34 2.21 -1.06
N LYS A 153 -30.47 1.93 -0.40
CA LYS A 153 -31.54 1.02 -0.90
C LYS A 153 -32.10 1.44 -2.25
N LYS A 154 -32.47 2.73 -2.40
CA LYS A 154 -33.03 3.25 -3.65
C LYS A 154 -32.01 3.15 -4.78
N SER A 155 -30.80 3.66 -4.54
CA SER A 155 -29.67 3.58 -5.48
C SER A 155 -29.33 2.16 -5.91
N THR A 156 -29.45 1.17 -5.02
CA THR A 156 -29.25 -0.26 -5.34
C THR A 156 -30.26 -0.72 -6.38
N LYS A 157 -31.55 -0.45 -6.13
CA LYS A 157 -32.65 -0.83 -7.00
C LYS A 157 -32.58 -0.12 -8.36
N ASP A 158 -32.35 1.19 -8.35
CA ASP A 158 -32.28 2.01 -9.56
C ASP A 158 -31.04 1.69 -10.43
N SER A 159 -29.92 1.24 -9.83
CA SER A 159 -28.67 0.95 -10.56
C SER A 159 -28.58 -0.45 -11.17
N VAL A 160 -29.07 -1.47 -10.46
CA VAL A 160 -28.89 -2.90 -10.85
C VAL A 160 -30.15 -3.76 -10.73
N GLY A 161 -31.30 -3.19 -10.31
CA GLY A 161 -32.56 -3.92 -10.20
C GLY A 161 -32.61 -4.95 -9.05
N ALA A 162 -31.73 -4.82 -8.05
CA ALA A 162 -31.68 -5.71 -6.89
C ALA A 162 -32.39 -5.09 -5.66
N GLU A 163 -33.06 -5.94 -4.88
CA GLU A 163 -33.68 -5.52 -3.61
C GLU A 163 -32.71 -5.70 -2.43
N THR A 164 -32.52 -4.64 -1.64
CA THR A 164 -31.67 -4.65 -0.44
C THR A 164 -32.41 -5.24 0.76
N VAL A 165 -31.81 -6.26 1.38
CA VAL A 165 -32.38 -6.95 2.56
C VAL A 165 -31.42 -6.83 3.74
N MET A 166 -31.89 -6.26 4.85
CA MET A 166 -31.11 -6.13 6.09
C MET A 166 -31.47 -7.25 7.07
N HIS A 167 -30.45 -7.95 7.56
CA HIS A 167 -30.52 -8.86 8.69
C HIS A 167 -29.75 -8.22 9.85
N ILE A 168 -30.43 -7.98 10.97
CA ILE A 168 -29.87 -7.24 12.11
C ILE A 168 -29.49 -8.25 13.18
N LYS A 169 -28.22 -8.22 13.61
CA LYS A 169 -27.64 -9.20 14.54
C LYS A 169 -28.40 -9.28 15.87
N GLY A 170 -29.14 -10.37 16.06
CA GLY A 170 -29.64 -10.87 17.35
C GLY A 170 -28.63 -11.84 17.99
N LYS A 171 -28.97 -12.46 19.13
CA LYS A 171 -27.97 -12.95 20.11
C LYS A 171 -28.25 -14.33 20.77
N ASN A 172 -28.92 -15.29 20.08
CA ASN A 172 -29.04 -16.78 20.27
C ASN A 172 -30.24 -17.34 19.44
N ASP A 173 -30.05 -18.25 18.47
CA ASP A 173 -31.02 -19.32 18.06
C ASP A 173 -30.36 -20.33 17.09
N ASP A 174 -30.76 -21.61 17.15
CA ASP A 174 -30.04 -22.76 16.60
C ASP A 174 -30.70 -23.38 15.34
N GLY A 175 -30.71 -22.60 14.25
CA GLY A 175 -31.44 -22.93 13.01
C GLY A 175 -31.12 -24.31 12.38
N SER A 176 -32.18 -25.08 12.09
CA SER A 176 -32.13 -26.45 11.58
C SER A 176 -32.16 -26.58 10.04
N LYS A 177 -31.81 -27.76 9.52
CA LYS A 177 -31.49 -28.02 8.09
C LYS A 177 -32.72 -28.34 7.23
N SER A 178 -32.72 -27.87 5.98
CA SER A 178 -33.32 -28.61 4.85
C SER A 178 -32.63 -28.27 3.52
N SER A 179 -32.53 -29.25 2.61
CA SER A 179 -31.70 -29.18 1.40
C SER A 179 -32.53 -28.93 0.13
N GLY A 180 -31.99 -28.13 -0.80
CA GLY A 180 -32.49 -27.98 -2.17
C GLY A 180 -31.49 -28.54 -3.19
N ASN A 181 -31.98 -29.14 -4.28
CA ASN A 181 -31.12 -29.69 -5.34
C ASN A 181 -30.73 -28.64 -6.39
N GLY A 182 -29.49 -28.76 -6.87
CA GLY A 182 -28.78 -27.72 -7.63
C GLY A 182 -27.91 -26.91 -6.67
N SER A 183 -26.59 -27.13 -6.73
CA SER A 183 -25.60 -26.43 -5.89
C SER A 183 -25.13 -25.16 -6.60
N PRO A 184 -25.61 -23.95 -6.23
CA PRO A 184 -25.08 -22.72 -6.80
C PRO A 184 -23.63 -22.51 -6.38
N ILE A 185 -22.88 -21.80 -7.22
CA ILE A 185 -21.47 -21.48 -6.94
C ILE A 185 -21.41 -20.16 -6.15
N VAL A 186 -20.70 -20.17 -5.04
CA VAL A 186 -20.55 -19.04 -4.11
C VAL A 186 -19.14 -18.49 -4.23
N GLY A 187 -19.02 -17.29 -4.79
CA GLY A 187 -17.77 -16.55 -4.79
C GLY A 187 -17.46 -16.05 -3.38
N TYR A 188 -16.23 -16.27 -2.90
CA TYR A 188 -15.73 -15.66 -1.66
C TYR A 188 -14.25 -15.27 -1.83
N ILE A 189 -13.69 -14.52 -0.88
CA ILE A 189 -12.27 -14.17 -0.86
C ILE A 189 -11.52 -15.28 -0.12
N ALA A 190 -10.87 -16.20 -0.84
CA ALA A 190 -10.38 -17.45 -0.24
C ALA A 190 -9.15 -17.31 0.67
N LYS A 191 -8.52 -16.13 0.70
CA LYS A 191 -7.28 -15.85 1.45
C LYS A 191 -7.49 -15.02 2.72
N GLU A 192 -8.70 -14.54 2.98
CA GLU A 192 -9.02 -13.87 4.22
C GLU A 192 -9.45 -14.90 5.27
N ALA A 193 -8.78 -14.89 6.42
CA ALA A 193 -9.15 -15.75 7.54
C ALA A 193 -10.49 -15.28 8.13
N PRO A 194 -11.39 -16.19 8.54
CA PRO A 194 -12.58 -15.82 9.28
C PRO A 194 -12.19 -15.48 10.72
N GLU A 195 -12.29 -14.21 11.09
CA GLU A 195 -11.91 -13.73 12.42
C GLU A 195 -13.07 -13.06 13.16
N GLY A 196 -13.23 -13.41 14.43
CA GLY A 196 -14.33 -13.01 15.28
C GLY A 196 -15.57 -13.87 15.06
N ASN A 197 -16.32 -14.07 16.16
CA ASN A 197 -17.39 -15.07 16.28
C ASN A 197 -18.45 -15.03 15.17
N LEU A 198 -18.67 -13.87 14.53
CA LEU A 198 -19.60 -13.74 13.39
C LEU A 198 -19.07 -14.44 12.13
N LEU A 199 -17.79 -14.24 11.81
CA LEU A 199 -17.17 -14.75 10.59
C LEU A 199 -16.77 -16.21 10.73
N GLU A 200 -16.31 -16.62 11.91
CA GLU A 200 -16.04 -18.03 12.25
C GLU A 200 -17.31 -18.87 12.06
N LEU A 201 -18.39 -18.49 12.73
CA LEU A 201 -19.70 -19.16 12.64
C LEU A 201 -20.26 -19.17 11.21
N TRP A 202 -20.07 -18.09 10.45
CA TRP A 202 -20.46 -18.02 9.04
C TRP A 202 -19.61 -18.94 8.16
N SER A 203 -18.29 -18.94 8.36
CA SER A 203 -17.35 -19.79 7.63
C SER A 203 -17.68 -21.27 7.83
N ASP A 204 -17.95 -21.69 9.06
CA ASP A 204 -18.32 -23.07 9.36
C ASP A 204 -19.70 -23.44 8.81
N LYS A 205 -20.67 -22.51 8.81
CA LYS A 205 -21.96 -22.71 8.13
C LYS A 205 -21.84 -22.78 6.60
N LEU A 206 -20.87 -22.08 5.97
CA LEU A 206 -20.55 -22.27 4.56
C LEU A 206 -19.86 -23.62 4.31
N LYS A 207 -18.82 -23.98 5.07
CA LYS A 207 -18.10 -25.27 4.95
C LYS A 207 -19.03 -26.49 5.14
N THR A 208 -20.01 -26.38 6.04
CA THR A 208 -20.98 -27.45 6.33
C THR A 208 -22.25 -27.40 5.45
N SER A 209 -22.29 -26.49 4.48
CA SER A 209 -23.34 -26.43 3.45
C SER A 209 -22.96 -27.27 2.22
N ASN A 210 -23.96 -27.72 1.46
CA ASN A 210 -23.74 -28.44 0.20
C ASN A 210 -23.49 -27.48 -1.00
N LEU A 211 -22.88 -26.31 -0.74
CA LEU A 211 -22.64 -25.28 -1.74
C LEU A 211 -21.23 -25.42 -2.33
N GLN A 212 -21.08 -25.06 -3.61
CA GLN A 212 -19.75 -25.00 -4.23
C GLN A 212 -19.12 -23.66 -3.91
N LEU A 213 -17.93 -23.64 -3.31
CA LEU A 213 -17.21 -22.41 -2.98
C LEU A 213 -16.11 -22.14 -4.01
N ALA A 214 -15.93 -20.89 -4.42
CA ALA A 214 -14.91 -20.49 -5.39
C ALA A 214 -14.22 -19.17 -5.01
N ASP A 215 -12.90 -19.08 -5.20
CA ASP A 215 -12.16 -17.84 -4.96
C ASP A 215 -12.48 -16.80 -6.05
N VAL A 216 -12.91 -15.60 -5.65
CA VAL A 216 -13.15 -14.46 -6.55
C VAL A 216 -12.21 -13.27 -6.28
N THR A 217 -11.13 -13.48 -5.53
CA THR A 217 -10.07 -12.46 -5.29
C THR A 217 -9.54 -11.85 -6.59
N ASN A 218 -9.49 -12.62 -7.67
CA ASN A 218 -9.06 -12.16 -9.00
C ASN A 218 -10.06 -11.18 -9.64
N GLY A 219 -11.38 -11.42 -9.48
CA GLY A 219 -12.42 -10.53 -10.00
C GLY A 219 -12.40 -9.14 -9.36
N PHE A 220 -12.21 -9.07 -8.04
CA PHE A 220 -11.99 -7.80 -7.35
C PHE A 220 -10.65 -7.15 -7.74
N SER A 221 -9.62 -7.94 -8.04
CA SER A 221 -8.33 -7.41 -8.48
C SER A 221 -8.42 -6.76 -9.87
N GLU A 222 -9.11 -7.33 -10.85
CA GLU A 222 -9.38 -6.64 -12.12
C GLU A 222 -10.25 -5.39 -11.89
N LEU A 223 -11.32 -5.48 -11.09
CA LEU A 223 -12.25 -4.39 -10.80
C LEU A 223 -11.61 -3.15 -10.14
N PHE A 224 -10.59 -3.35 -9.30
CA PHE A 224 -9.88 -2.25 -8.60
C PHE A 224 -8.63 -1.76 -9.34
N THR A 225 -8.20 -2.45 -10.41
CA THR A 225 -6.92 -2.19 -11.09
C THR A 225 -6.82 -0.78 -11.66
N VAL A 226 -7.85 -0.30 -12.38
CA VAL A 226 -7.83 1.01 -13.05
C VAL A 226 -8.46 2.08 -12.14
N LYS A 227 -7.70 3.14 -11.86
CA LYS A 227 -8.10 4.26 -11.01
C LYS A 227 -8.64 5.39 -11.90
N ASP A 228 -9.87 5.85 -11.61
CA ASP A 228 -10.44 7.05 -12.25
C ASP A 228 -9.78 8.34 -11.74
N ASN A 229 -10.05 9.48 -12.37
CA ASN A 229 -9.43 10.77 -12.05
C ASN A 229 -9.56 11.16 -10.57
N THR A 230 -10.65 10.82 -9.90
CA THR A 230 -10.85 11.10 -8.46
C THR A 230 -9.97 10.19 -7.60
N LYS A 231 -9.90 8.88 -7.94
CA LYS A 231 -8.98 7.93 -7.29
C LYS A 231 -7.52 8.32 -7.50
N ILE A 232 -7.14 8.68 -8.72
CA ILE A 232 -5.81 9.20 -9.08
C ILE A 232 -5.48 10.46 -8.28
N THR A 233 -6.43 11.38 -8.11
CA THR A 233 -6.23 12.60 -7.31
C THR A 233 -5.97 12.27 -5.84
N ASN A 234 -6.62 11.25 -5.27
CA ASN A 234 -6.33 10.79 -3.92
C ASN A 234 -4.93 10.16 -3.80
N VAL A 235 -4.55 9.30 -4.76
CA VAL A 235 -3.18 8.74 -4.86
C VAL A 235 -2.13 9.84 -4.95
N LYS A 236 -2.34 10.88 -5.76
CA LYS A 236 -1.41 12.03 -5.86
C LYS A 236 -1.25 12.77 -4.53
N LYS A 237 -2.35 13.00 -3.80
CA LYS A 237 -2.32 13.65 -2.49
C LYS A 237 -1.56 12.83 -1.45
N ALA A 238 -1.77 11.52 -1.43
CA ALA A 238 -1.00 10.58 -0.61
C ALA A 238 0.50 10.61 -0.98
N ALA A 239 0.83 10.42 -2.27
CA ALA A 239 2.22 10.37 -2.74
C ALA A 239 2.99 11.68 -2.48
N PHE A 240 2.33 12.83 -2.64
CA PHE A 240 2.86 14.14 -2.29
C PHE A 240 3.12 14.27 -0.78
N LEU A 241 2.24 13.75 0.07
CA LEU A 241 2.47 13.72 1.52
C LEU A 241 3.65 12.80 1.89
N SER A 242 3.69 11.55 1.41
CA SER A 242 4.80 10.60 1.64
C SER A 242 6.15 11.19 1.26
N SER A 243 6.25 11.78 0.07
CA SER A 243 7.49 12.39 -0.43
C SER A 243 7.82 13.73 0.24
N SER A 244 6.82 14.48 0.73
CA SER A 244 7.03 15.68 1.57
C SER A 244 7.52 15.32 2.96
N VAL A 245 7.02 14.25 3.59
CA VAL A 245 7.53 13.75 4.87
C VAL A 245 8.98 13.27 4.72
N MET A 246 9.28 12.51 3.67
CA MET A 246 10.66 12.10 3.37
C MET A 246 11.59 13.32 3.22
N LYS A 247 11.20 14.33 2.41
CA LYS A 247 12.03 15.51 2.11
C LYS A 247 12.14 16.52 3.26
N HIS A 248 11.04 16.82 3.95
CA HIS A 248 10.94 17.96 4.87
C HIS A 248 10.91 17.55 6.35
N PHE A 249 10.86 16.26 6.64
CA PHE A 249 10.98 15.74 8.00
C PHE A 249 12.12 14.72 8.12
N VAL A 250 12.08 13.63 7.36
CA VAL A 250 13.03 12.51 7.52
C VAL A 250 14.46 12.93 7.20
N VAL A 251 14.73 13.49 6.01
CA VAL A 251 16.08 13.90 5.61
C VAL A 251 16.68 14.93 6.59
N PRO A 252 16.02 16.06 6.93
CA PRO A 252 16.54 16.99 7.94
C PRO A 252 16.66 16.42 9.37
N LYS A 253 15.90 15.37 9.71
CA LYS A 253 16.00 14.66 11.00
C LYS A 253 17.22 13.72 11.00
N LEU A 254 17.50 13.03 9.89
CA LEU A 254 18.67 12.16 9.73
C LEU A 254 19.96 12.98 9.69
N GLU A 255 20.04 14.02 8.83
CA GLU A 255 21.13 15.01 8.84
C GLU A 255 21.46 15.44 10.27
N LYS A 256 20.46 15.97 10.97
CA LYS A 256 20.61 16.50 12.33
C LYS A 256 21.05 15.45 13.36
N ILE A 257 20.64 14.20 13.20
CA ILE A 257 21.07 13.11 14.09
C ILE A 257 22.54 12.79 13.89
N ILE A 258 23.01 12.79 12.64
CA ILE A 258 24.40 12.52 12.28
C ILE A 258 25.27 13.72 12.68
N ASP A 259 24.88 14.94 12.30
CA ASP A 259 25.56 16.21 12.63
C ASP A 259 25.75 16.42 14.15
N GLU A 260 24.79 15.99 14.97
CA GLU A 260 24.81 16.11 16.43
C GLU A 260 25.28 14.81 17.15
N GLU A 261 25.78 13.82 16.39
CA GLU A 261 26.24 12.49 16.86
C GLU A 261 25.26 11.77 17.83
N LYS A 262 23.96 11.85 17.52
CA LYS A 262 22.88 11.40 18.41
C LYS A 262 22.51 9.92 18.28
N LYS A 263 22.52 9.24 19.43
CA LYS A 263 21.96 7.89 19.58
C LYS A 263 20.42 7.98 19.62
N VAL A 264 19.78 7.52 18.56
CA VAL A 264 18.31 7.45 18.38
C VAL A 264 17.97 6.10 17.77
N THR A 265 16.95 5.41 18.27
CA THR A 265 16.52 4.11 17.75
C THR A 265 15.73 4.21 16.45
N HIS A 266 15.74 3.14 15.64
CA HIS A 266 14.89 3.05 14.46
C HIS A 266 13.39 3.16 14.84
N SER A 267 12.98 2.57 15.98
CA SER A 267 11.64 2.70 16.57
C SER A 267 11.25 4.14 16.91
N SER A 268 12.17 4.92 17.49
CA SER A 268 11.93 6.34 17.80
C SER A 268 11.78 7.18 16.52
N LEU A 269 12.58 6.91 15.49
CA LEU A 269 12.45 7.54 14.17
C LEU A 269 11.15 7.19 13.45
N MET A 270 10.69 5.93 13.57
CA MET A 270 9.40 5.46 13.09
C MET A 270 8.25 6.27 13.69
N GLU A 271 8.16 6.33 15.02
CA GLU A 271 7.09 7.06 15.71
C GLU A 271 7.09 8.56 15.34
N ASP A 272 8.26 9.21 15.32
CA ASP A 272 8.39 10.62 14.97
C ASP A 272 7.92 10.90 13.53
N THR A 273 8.22 9.97 12.62
CA THR A 273 7.82 10.06 11.20
C THR A 273 6.32 9.79 11.03
N GLU A 274 5.74 8.86 11.80
CA GLU A 274 4.29 8.63 11.85
C GLU A 274 3.54 9.87 12.33
N LYS A 275 4.00 10.48 13.43
CA LYS A 275 3.47 11.77 13.95
C LYS A 275 3.57 12.88 12.91
N ALA A 276 4.57 12.84 12.01
CA ALA A 276 4.70 13.79 10.89
C ALA A 276 3.76 13.49 9.71
N VAL A 277 3.50 12.23 9.38
CA VAL A 277 2.48 11.82 8.38
C VAL A 277 1.09 12.27 8.82
N LEU A 278 0.70 11.92 10.04
CA LEU A 278 -0.64 12.21 10.59
C LEU A 278 -0.90 13.71 10.81
N GLN A 279 0.13 14.56 10.73
CA GLN A 279 0.04 16.00 10.96
C GLN A 279 0.59 16.78 9.75
N PRO A 280 -0.04 16.67 8.56
CA PRO A 280 0.50 17.13 7.28
C PRO A 280 0.87 18.63 7.26
N ALA A 281 0.20 19.45 8.07
CA ALA A 281 0.53 20.86 8.23
C ALA A 281 1.97 21.11 8.75
N LYS A 282 2.53 20.21 9.59
CA LYS A 282 3.92 20.32 10.08
C LYS A 282 4.95 20.19 8.95
N VAL A 283 4.67 19.36 7.95
CA VAL A 283 5.48 19.22 6.73
C VAL A 283 5.02 20.14 5.59
N LYS A 284 4.28 21.22 5.93
CA LYS A 284 3.76 22.26 5.02
C LYS A 284 2.76 21.77 3.97
N VAL A 285 2.22 20.56 4.12
CA VAL A 285 1.26 19.94 3.19
C VAL A 285 -0.18 20.35 3.55
N LYS A 286 -0.87 21.02 2.63
CA LYS A 286 -2.26 21.50 2.80
C LYS A 286 -3.29 20.38 2.52
N LEU A 287 -3.37 19.38 3.40
CA LEU A 287 -4.37 18.31 3.36
C LEU A 287 -5.24 18.28 4.63
N LYS A 288 -6.46 17.74 4.52
CA LYS A 288 -7.33 17.48 5.68
C LYS A 288 -6.76 16.32 6.49
N ALA A 289 -6.50 16.51 7.78
CA ALA A 289 -5.94 15.49 8.67
C ALA A 289 -6.89 14.28 8.84
N ASP A 290 -8.21 14.52 8.98
CA ASP A 290 -9.27 13.49 9.04
C ASP A 290 -9.25 12.49 7.87
N ASN A 291 -8.63 12.87 6.75
CA ASN A 291 -8.57 12.09 5.52
C ASN A 291 -7.19 11.42 5.33
N VAL A 292 -6.24 11.63 6.24
CA VAL A 292 -4.84 11.18 6.22
C VAL A 292 -4.62 10.06 7.23
N ASP A 293 -3.84 9.06 6.85
CA ASP A 293 -3.49 7.89 7.65
C ASP A 293 -2.12 7.36 7.20
N ILE A 294 -1.44 6.54 8.01
CA ILE A 294 -0.26 5.79 7.56
C ILE A 294 -0.68 4.57 6.74
N CYS A 295 0.18 4.13 5.82
CA CYS A 295 0.00 2.80 5.20
C CYS A 295 0.53 1.69 6.10
N TYR A 296 1.68 1.93 6.72
CA TYR A 296 2.40 1.03 7.62
C TYR A 296 3.32 1.91 8.51
N PRO A 297 3.73 1.43 9.70
CA PRO A 297 4.67 2.18 10.55
C PRO A 297 5.98 2.44 9.80
N PRO A 298 6.47 3.70 9.70
CA PRO A 298 7.62 4.05 8.86
C PRO A 298 8.88 3.21 9.16
N ILE A 299 9.44 2.58 8.13
CA ILE A 299 10.55 1.64 8.28
C ILE A 299 11.88 2.39 8.23
N PHE A 300 12.75 2.14 9.20
CA PHE A 300 14.15 2.57 9.26
C PHE A 300 15.03 1.34 9.52
N GLN A 301 16.12 1.18 8.76
CA GLN A 301 17.08 0.07 8.89
C GLN A 301 18.50 0.58 8.62
N SER A 302 19.47 0.14 9.44
CA SER A 302 20.90 0.43 9.27
C SER A 302 21.75 -0.55 10.10
N GLY A 303 23.07 -0.54 9.92
CA GLY A 303 24.01 -1.23 10.80
C GLY A 303 24.08 -2.76 10.67
N GLY A 304 23.82 -3.28 9.46
CA GLY A 304 23.97 -4.70 9.11
C GLY A 304 22.64 -5.47 9.01
N GLU A 305 21.64 -5.07 9.79
CA GLU A 305 20.34 -5.70 9.82
C GLU A 305 19.34 -5.01 8.88
N PHE A 306 19.03 -5.69 7.78
CA PHE A 306 18.16 -5.21 6.72
C PHE A 306 17.16 -6.30 6.30
N ASP A 307 15.91 -5.90 6.08
CA ASP A 307 14.85 -6.76 5.56
C ASP A 307 14.01 -6.00 4.54
N LEU A 308 14.08 -6.43 3.27
CA LEU A 308 13.31 -5.82 2.18
C LEU A 308 11.96 -6.52 1.94
N ARG A 309 11.53 -7.43 2.82
CA ARG A 309 10.18 -7.99 2.81
C ARG A 309 9.19 -6.92 3.31
N PRO A 310 8.00 -6.76 2.70
CA PRO A 310 6.96 -5.85 3.22
C PRO A 310 6.28 -6.26 4.55
N SER A 311 6.94 -7.13 5.33
CA SER A 311 6.63 -7.46 6.72
C SER A 311 7.70 -6.93 7.69
N ALA A 312 8.71 -6.21 7.18
CA ALA A 312 9.76 -5.62 7.98
C ALA A 312 9.23 -4.45 8.82
N SER A 313 9.80 -4.28 10.01
CA SER A 313 9.54 -3.16 10.92
C SER A 313 10.86 -2.45 11.25
N SER A 314 10.76 -1.23 11.76
CA SER A 314 11.85 -0.63 12.54
C SER A 314 12.07 -1.42 13.82
N ASN A 315 13.30 -1.45 14.34
CA ASN A 315 13.67 -2.17 15.56
C ASN A 315 14.20 -1.22 16.66
N GLU A 316 14.63 -1.77 17.80
CA GLU A 316 15.16 -0.99 18.93
C GLU A 316 16.67 -0.69 18.84
N ASP A 317 17.35 -1.05 17.75
CA ASP A 317 18.75 -0.66 17.54
C ASP A 317 18.86 0.84 17.27
N ASN A 318 19.98 1.42 17.72
CA ASN A 318 20.35 2.78 17.36
C ASN A 318 20.71 2.88 15.88
N LEU A 319 20.27 3.96 15.24
CA LEU A 319 20.68 4.34 13.89
C LEU A 319 22.21 4.32 13.78
N TYR A 320 22.71 3.75 12.69
CA TYR A 320 24.13 3.53 12.46
C TYR A 320 24.61 4.30 11.21
N TYR A 321 25.63 5.13 11.41
CA TYR A 321 26.07 6.16 10.46
C TYR A 321 27.58 6.44 10.51
N ASP A 322 28.39 5.50 11.03
CA ASP A 322 29.85 5.56 10.86
C ASP A 322 30.21 5.32 9.38
N SER A 323 31.48 5.50 9.00
CA SER A 323 31.93 5.36 7.61
C SER A 323 31.60 3.99 6.98
N ALA A 324 31.26 3.99 5.69
CA ALA A 324 30.68 2.87 4.94
C ALA A 324 29.31 2.37 5.46
N SER A 325 28.51 3.22 6.11
CA SER A 325 27.15 2.88 6.53
C SER A 325 26.10 3.08 5.45
N VAL A 326 24.98 2.36 5.60
CA VAL A 326 23.80 2.43 4.74
C VAL A 326 22.55 2.56 5.62
N ILE A 327 21.67 3.50 5.29
CA ILE A 327 20.39 3.74 5.98
C ILE A 327 19.26 3.61 4.96
N ILE A 328 18.38 2.63 5.14
CA ILE A 328 17.13 2.53 4.38
C ILE A 328 16.01 3.22 5.16
N CYS A 329 15.21 4.05 4.48
CA CYS A 329 13.95 4.57 5.00
C CYS A 329 12.81 4.35 4.01
N ALA A 330 11.64 3.91 4.49
CA ALA A 330 10.42 3.78 3.71
C ALA A 330 9.20 4.39 4.42
N VAL A 331 8.47 5.26 3.71
CA VAL A 331 7.33 6.04 4.23
C VAL A 331 6.11 5.89 3.31
N GLY A 332 5.12 5.14 3.78
CA GLY A 332 3.81 5.03 3.12
C GLY A 332 2.74 5.83 3.84
N SER A 333 2.06 6.73 3.11
CA SER A 333 0.93 7.52 3.61
C SER A 333 -0.29 7.33 2.72
N ARG A 334 -1.46 7.53 3.31
CA ARG A 334 -2.78 7.22 2.77
C ARG A 334 -3.63 8.48 2.77
N TYR A 335 -4.38 8.73 1.70
CA TYR A 335 -5.33 9.85 1.61
C TYR A 335 -6.67 9.38 1.03
N ASN A 336 -7.78 9.66 1.72
CA ASN A 336 -9.11 9.15 1.34
C ASN A 336 -9.10 7.62 1.11
N SER A 337 -8.41 6.88 1.99
CA SER A 337 -8.10 5.44 1.86
C SER A 337 -7.18 4.99 0.72
N TYR A 338 -6.76 5.86 -0.21
CA TYR A 338 -5.80 5.52 -1.27
C TYR A 338 -4.36 5.64 -0.78
N CYS A 339 -3.59 4.58 -0.96
CA CYS A 339 -2.24 4.41 -0.46
C CYS A 339 -1.19 4.98 -1.41
N SER A 340 -0.01 5.24 -0.87
CA SER A 340 1.21 5.61 -1.60
C SER A 340 2.44 5.06 -0.88
N ASN A 341 3.58 5.08 -1.56
CA ASN A 341 4.87 4.66 -1.01
C ASN A 341 6.01 5.49 -1.58
N VAL A 342 6.96 5.88 -0.73
CA VAL A 342 8.30 6.28 -1.13
C VAL A 342 9.32 5.52 -0.28
N ALA A 343 10.39 5.03 -0.88
CA ALA A 343 11.52 4.46 -0.16
C ALA A 343 12.83 4.99 -0.74
N ARG A 344 13.79 5.28 0.14
CA ARG A 344 15.11 5.81 -0.18
C ARG A 344 16.16 5.06 0.61
N THR A 345 17.36 5.02 0.03
CA THR A 345 18.57 4.60 0.73
C THR A 345 19.52 5.78 0.76
N PHE A 346 20.05 6.07 1.93
CA PHE A 346 21.12 7.04 2.18
C PHE A 346 22.41 6.26 2.46
N VAL A 347 23.55 6.80 2.03
CA VAL A 347 24.85 6.12 2.15
C VAL A 347 25.89 7.08 2.74
N ILE A 348 26.70 6.60 3.68
CA ILE A 348 27.62 7.41 4.49
C ILE A 348 29.06 6.93 4.26
N ASP A 349 29.96 7.80 3.81
CA ASP A 349 31.31 7.47 3.31
C ASP A 349 31.30 6.21 2.42
N ALA A 350 30.47 6.27 1.36
CA ALA A 350 30.08 5.09 0.59
C ALA A 350 31.25 4.48 -0.19
N ASN A 351 31.68 3.27 0.19
CA ASN A 351 32.76 2.57 -0.52
C ASN A 351 32.38 2.22 -1.97
N ALA A 352 33.38 1.87 -2.79
CA ALA A 352 33.19 1.59 -4.22
C ALA A 352 32.10 0.54 -4.51
N THR A 353 31.95 -0.49 -3.67
CA THR A 353 30.91 -1.52 -3.82
C THR A 353 29.51 -0.96 -3.55
N GLN A 354 29.35 -0.16 -2.48
CA GLN A 354 28.09 0.50 -2.14
C GLN A 354 27.68 1.52 -3.21
N SER A 355 28.63 2.36 -3.64
CA SER A 355 28.42 3.37 -4.68
C SER A 355 28.09 2.76 -6.04
N LYS A 356 28.77 1.68 -6.46
CA LYS A 356 28.41 0.91 -7.67
C LYS A 356 27.01 0.32 -7.55
N ALA A 357 26.72 -0.38 -6.46
CA ALA A 357 25.44 -1.05 -6.27
C ALA A 357 24.26 -0.06 -6.22
N TYR A 358 24.44 1.13 -5.64
CA TYR A 358 23.43 2.20 -5.70
C TYR A 358 23.23 2.69 -7.13
N GLY A 359 24.31 2.98 -7.86
CA GLY A 359 24.25 3.46 -9.25
C GLY A 359 23.56 2.46 -10.19
N VAL A 360 23.79 1.16 -10.01
CA VAL A 360 23.09 0.09 -10.75
C VAL A 360 21.62 0.01 -10.33
N LEU A 361 21.31 0.09 -9.02
CA LEU A 361 19.93 0.03 -8.53
C LEU A 361 19.07 1.19 -9.04
N LEU A 362 19.63 2.41 -9.05
CA LEU A 362 18.95 3.60 -9.57
C LEU A 362 18.57 3.42 -11.04
N LYS A 363 19.53 3.06 -11.90
CA LYS A 363 19.29 2.78 -13.32
C LYS A 363 18.25 1.68 -13.54
N ALA A 364 18.32 0.60 -12.76
CA ALA A 364 17.41 -0.55 -12.88
C ALA A 364 15.98 -0.19 -12.45
N GLN A 365 15.82 0.62 -11.39
CA GLN A 365 14.51 1.09 -10.94
C GLN A 365 13.94 2.12 -11.92
N GLU A 366 14.76 2.98 -12.51
CA GLU A 366 14.34 3.91 -13.58
C GLU A 366 13.95 3.19 -14.88
N ALA A 367 14.64 2.11 -15.25
CA ALA A 367 14.25 1.25 -16.37
C ALA A 367 12.90 0.54 -16.12
N ALA A 368 12.67 0.05 -14.89
CA ALA A 368 11.37 -0.50 -14.49
C ALA A 368 10.25 0.52 -14.60
N ILE A 369 10.46 1.74 -14.08
CA ILE A 369 9.51 2.85 -14.21
C ILE A 369 9.25 3.17 -15.68
N GLY A 370 10.31 3.29 -16.50
CA GLY A 370 10.22 3.61 -17.92
C GLY A 370 9.41 2.62 -18.76
N ALA A 371 9.30 1.36 -18.33
CA ALA A 371 8.52 0.31 -18.98
C ALA A 371 7.02 0.31 -18.63
N LEU A 372 6.57 1.07 -17.62
CA LEU A 372 5.18 1.06 -17.13
C LEU A 372 4.19 1.88 -18.00
N LYS A 373 4.19 1.62 -19.30
CA LYS A 373 3.35 2.27 -20.32
C LYS A 373 2.09 1.44 -20.62
N ALA A 374 1.00 2.08 -21.05
CA ALA A 374 -0.17 1.35 -21.51
C ALA A 374 0.15 0.44 -22.71
N GLY A 375 -0.49 -0.72 -22.80
CA GLY A 375 -0.23 -1.72 -23.84
C GLY A 375 0.99 -2.62 -23.60
N SER A 376 1.97 -2.20 -22.79
CA SER A 376 3.07 -3.07 -22.35
C SER A 376 2.61 -4.15 -21.36
N LYS A 377 3.36 -5.26 -21.25
CA LYS A 377 3.15 -6.27 -20.20
C LYS A 377 3.61 -5.74 -18.84
N VAL A 378 2.99 -6.19 -17.76
CA VAL A 378 3.46 -5.95 -16.39
C VAL A 378 4.87 -6.55 -16.16
N SER A 379 5.17 -7.69 -16.79
CA SER A 379 6.47 -8.36 -16.69
C SER A 379 7.64 -7.53 -17.26
N ALA A 380 7.38 -6.72 -18.29
CA ALA A 380 8.39 -5.89 -18.96
C ALA A 380 9.08 -4.89 -18.01
N ALA A 381 8.41 -4.46 -16.93
CA ALA A 381 9.03 -3.61 -15.90
C ALA A 381 10.08 -4.35 -15.06
N TYR A 382 9.87 -5.66 -14.79
CA TYR A 382 10.87 -6.47 -14.11
C TYR A 382 12.01 -6.88 -15.07
N GLU A 383 11.66 -7.23 -16.31
CA GLU A 383 12.63 -7.56 -17.37
C GLU A 383 13.57 -6.38 -17.66
N ALA A 384 13.05 -5.15 -17.72
CA ALA A 384 13.85 -3.94 -17.92
C ALA A 384 14.81 -3.65 -16.75
N ALA A 385 14.39 -3.89 -15.50
CA ALA A 385 15.28 -3.80 -14.35
C ALA A 385 16.38 -4.87 -14.40
N LEU A 386 16.01 -6.12 -14.64
CA LEU A 386 16.94 -7.25 -14.68
C LEU A 386 18.01 -7.06 -15.75
N ALA A 387 17.63 -6.64 -16.97
CA ALA A 387 18.55 -6.39 -18.07
C ALA A 387 19.57 -5.27 -17.78
N VAL A 388 19.22 -4.28 -16.95
CA VAL A 388 20.18 -3.27 -16.48
C VAL A 388 21.17 -3.88 -15.49
N VAL A 389 20.71 -4.72 -14.54
CA VAL A 389 21.60 -5.36 -13.57
C VAL A 389 22.53 -6.36 -14.26
N GLU A 390 22.02 -7.21 -15.15
CA GLU A 390 22.82 -8.16 -15.94
C GLU A 390 23.90 -7.49 -16.80
N LYS A 391 23.69 -6.23 -17.21
CA LYS A 391 24.64 -5.45 -18.02
C LYS A 391 25.64 -4.64 -17.19
N ASP A 392 25.16 -3.86 -16.21
CA ASP A 392 25.96 -2.86 -15.49
C ASP A 392 26.52 -3.39 -14.14
N GLY A 393 26.04 -4.54 -13.65
CA GLY A 393 26.49 -5.19 -12.42
C GLY A 393 26.03 -6.64 -12.28
N PRO A 394 26.44 -7.56 -13.19
CA PRO A 394 25.96 -8.94 -13.23
C PRO A 394 26.18 -9.71 -11.93
N GLU A 395 27.21 -9.34 -11.14
CA GLU A 395 27.48 -9.92 -9.83
C GLU A 395 26.37 -9.65 -8.80
N LEU A 396 25.50 -8.65 -9.03
CA LEU A 396 24.41 -8.24 -8.14
C LEU A 396 23.08 -8.95 -8.46
N VAL A 397 22.98 -9.68 -9.57
CA VAL A 397 21.77 -10.41 -10.00
C VAL A 397 21.25 -11.43 -8.95
N PRO A 398 22.11 -12.19 -8.23
CA PRO A 398 21.64 -13.08 -7.15
C PRO A 398 20.89 -12.31 -6.06
N ASN A 399 21.40 -11.12 -5.70
CA ASN A 399 20.93 -10.26 -4.62
C ASN A 399 19.68 -9.44 -4.98
N LEU A 400 19.36 -9.28 -6.27
CA LEU A 400 18.21 -8.50 -6.74
C LEU A 400 16.87 -9.07 -6.20
N THR A 401 15.99 -8.20 -5.71
CA THR A 401 14.64 -8.57 -5.29
C THR A 401 13.86 -9.25 -6.42
N LYS A 402 13.25 -10.42 -6.18
CA LYS A 402 12.55 -11.21 -7.22
C LYS A 402 11.19 -10.63 -7.67
N ILE A 403 10.87 -9.42 -7.18
CA ILE A 403 9.81 -8.54 -7.68
C ILE A 403 10.37 -7.11 -7.70
N ALA A 404 9.86 -6.28 -8.61
CA ALA A 404 10.19 -4.85 -8.74
C ALA A 404 9.10 -3.93 -8.14
N GLY A 405 8.16 -4.49 -7.38
CA GLY A 405 7.02 -3.77 -6.81
C GLY A 405 5.68 -4.48 -6.98
N THR A 406 4.60 -3.76 -6.66
CA THR A 406 3.20 -4.21 -6.81
C THR A 406 2.29 -3.08 -7.26
N GLY A 407 1.12 -3.40 -7.79
CA GLY A 407 0.01 -2.44 -7.86
C GLY A 407 -0.34 -1.87 -6.48
N ILE A 408 -0.86 -0.63 -6.44
CA ILE A 408 -1.21 0.08 -5.21
C ILE A 408 -2.50 0.90 -5.42
N GLY A 409 -3.33 0.99 -4.38
CA GLY A 409 -4.63 1.65 -4.45
C GLY A 409 -5.29 1.71 -3.08
N LEU A 410 -6.46 1.09 -2.93
CA LEU A 410 -7.09 0.90 -1.61
C LEU A 410 -6.33 -0.16 -0.78
N GLU A 411 -5.77 -1.15 -1.47
CA GLU A 411 -4.75 -2.07 -0.96
C GLU A 411 -3.36 -1.42 -1.10
N PHE A 412 -2.49 -1.54 -0.10
CA PHE A 412 -1.07 -1.16 -0.24
C PHE A 412 -0.32 -2.07 -1.23
N ARG A 413 -0.75 -3.32 -1.38
CA ARG A 413 -0.19 -4.31 -2.31
C ARG A 413 -1.27 -5.08 -3.05
N GLU A 414 -1.65 -4.61 -4.23
CA GLU A 414 -2.60 -5.30 -5.11
C GLU A 414 -1.93 -6.55 -5.70
N SER A 415 -2.17 -7.72 -5.07
CA SER A 415 -1.42 -8.95 -5.35
C SER A 415 -1.61 -9.53 -6.77
N GLY A 416 -2.66 -9.14 -7.50
CA GLY A 416 -2.83 -9.41 -8.94
C GLY A 416 -1.95 -8.54 -9.86
N LEU A 417 -1.10 -7.68 -9.30
CA LEU A 417 -0.26 -6.70 -10.01
C LEU A 417 1.19 -6.70 -9.50
N ASN A 418 1.74 -7.87 -9.13
CA ASN A 418 3.17 -7.99 -8.85
C ASN A 418 3.99 -7.67 -10.11
N LEU A 419 5.00 -6.80 -9.99
CA LEU A 419 5.98 -6.54 -11.05
C LEU A 419 7.03 -7.65 -11.06
N ASN A 420 6.83 -8.69 -11.86
CA ASN A 420 7.75 -9.82 -12.00
C ASN A 420 7.69 -10.47 -13.39
N ALA A 421 8.72 -11.25 -13.74
CA ALA A 421 8.88 -11.93 -15.03
C ALA A 421 7.81 -12.98 -15.40
N LYS A 422 6.75 -13.15 -14.59
CA LYS A 422 5.65 -14.10 -14.85
C LYS A 422 4.29 -13.43 -15.04
N ASN A 423 4.24 -12.09 -15.04
CA ASN A 423 2.98 -11.34 -15.12
C ASN A 423 2.74 -10.76 -16.52
N ASP A 424 2.23 -11.58 -17.43
CA ASP A 424 1.90 -11.21 -18.82
C ASP A 424 0.74 -10.20 -18.97
N ARG A 425 0.13 -9.75 -17.87
CA ARG A 425 -1.04 -8.87 -17.89
C ARG A 425 -0.72 -7.54 -18.58
N ILE A 426 -1.61 -7.09 -19.47
CA ILE A 426 -1.44 -5.84 -20.21
C ILE A 426 -1.77 -4.64 -19.32
N LEU A 427 -0.85 -3.67 -19.28
CA LEU A 427 -0.96 -2.39 -18.60
C LEU A 427 -2.01 -1.49 -19.27
N LYS A 428 -2.74 -0.74 -18.45
CA LYS A 428 -3.81 0.19 -18.86
C LYS A 428 -3.51 1.55 -18.24
N ALA A 429 -3.76 2.66 -18.94
CA ALA A 429 -3.64 3.98 -18.33
C ALA A 429 -4.55 4.10 -17.10
N GLY A 430 -4.08 4.79 -16.05
CA GLY A 430 -4.75 4.85 -14.76
C GLY A 430 -4.53 3.63 -13.86
N MET A 431 -3.75 2.61 -14.26
CA MET A 431 -3.12 1.72 -13.27
C MET A 431 -2.10 2.50 -12.44
N VAL A 432 -1.84 2.05 -11.20
CA VAL A 432 -0.90 2.67 -10.27
C VAL A 432 -0.06 1.57 -9.60
N PHE A 433 1.25 1.80 -9.50
CA PHE A 433 2.22 0.88 -8.93
C PHE A 433 3.09 1.56 -7.86
N ASN A 434 3.42 0.80 -6.82
CA ASN A 434 4.57 1.02 -5.96
C ASN A 434 5.75 0.29 -6.60
N VAL A 435 6.62 1.02 -7.31
CA VAL A 435 7.81 0.48 -7.98
C VAL A 435 8.94 0.46 -6.97
N SER A 436 9.15 -0.70 -6.37
CA SER A 436 10.03 -0.93 -5.22
C SER A 436 11.01 -2.05 -5.55
N LEU A 437 12.27 -1.68 -5.76
CA LEU A 437 13.35 -2.55 -6.21
C LEU A 437 14.53 -2.44 -5.23
N GLY A 438 15.25 -3.54 -4.99
CA GLY A 438 16.40 -3.52 -4.09
C GLY A 438 17.39 -4.65 -4.29
N PHE A 439 18.54 -4.52 -3.63
CA PHE A 439 19.54 -5.57 -3.49
C PHE A 439 19.60 -6.03 -2.02
N GLN A 440 19.54 -7.34 -1.80
CA GLN A 440 19.52 -7.97 -0.47
C GLN A 440 20.86 -8.65 -0.16
N ASN A 441 21.34 -8.54 1.08
CA ASN A 441 22.53 -9.27 1.58
C ASN A 441 23.77 -9.08 0.69
N LEU A 442 24.05 -7.84 0.28
CA LEU A 442 25.33 -7.49 -0.33
C LEU A 442 26.43 -7.48 0.73
N GLN A 443 27.67 -7.73 0.32
CA GLN A 443 28.85 -7.70 1.18
C GLN A 443 29.81 -6.59 0.74
N ALA A 444 30.33 -5.84 1.69
CA ALA A 444 31.36 -4.82 1.56
C ALA A 444 32.65 -5.27 2.26
N GLN A 445 33.80 -4.84 1.73
CA GLN A 445 35.10 -5.15 2.32
C GLN A 445 35.41 -4.17 3.46
N THR A 446 34.85 -4.43 4.64
CA THR A 446 35.09 -3.64 5.85
C THR A 446 35.46 -4.54 7.02
N ASN A 447 36.23 -4.01 7.98
CA ASN A 447 36.60 -4.71 9.22
C ASN A 447 35.53 -4.62 10.33
N ASN A 448 34.34 -4.10 10.01
CA ASN A 448 33.28 -3.78 10.94
C ASN A 448 32.01 -4.59 10.60
N PRO A 449 31.53 -5.49 11.47
CA PRO A 449 30.35 -6.31 11.20
C PRO A 449 29.07 -5.51 10.89
N LYS A 450 28.97 -4.25 11.33
CA LYS A 450 27.82 -3.38 11.04
C LYS A 450 27.81 -2.76 9.64
N THR A 451 28.92 -2.82 8.92
CA THR A 451 29.05 -2.31 7.54
C THR A 451 29.41 -3.40 6.53
N GLU A 452 29.91 -4.55 6.99
CA GLU A 452 30.22 -5.73 6.16
C GLU A 452 28.99 -6.13 5.33
N LYS A 453 27.87 -6.42 5.98
CA LYS A 453 26.61 -6.77 5.31
C LYS A 453 25.76 -5.52 5.08
N PHE A 454 25.25 -5.35 3.87
CA PHE A 454 24.29 -4.27 3.57
C PHE A 454 23.18 -4.69 2.60
N SER A 455 22.20 -3.80 2.42
CA SER A 455 21.13 -3.92 1.42
C SER A 455 20.76 -2.53 0.93
N LEU A 456 20.16 -2.43 -0.26
CA LEU A 456 19.75 -1.17 -0.89
C LEU A 456 18.29 -1.26 -1.35
N LEU A 457 17.52 -0.19 -1.22
CA LEU A 457 16.10 -0.12 -1.62
C LEU A 457 15.74 1.26 -2.20
N LEU A 458 15.08 1.24 -3.37
CA LEU A 458 14.44 2.43 -3.97
C LEU A 458 12.97 2.14 -4.28
N GLY A 459 12.09 3.00 -3.79
CA GLY A 459 10.64 2.87 -3.92
C GLY A 459 9.98 4.17 -4.37
N ASP A 460 9.16 4.14 -5.41
CA ASP A 460 8.38 5.29 -5.90
C ASP A 460 6.95 4.89 -6.24
N THR A 461 6.00 5.81 -6.04
CA THR A 461 4.62 5.65 -6.53
C THR A 461 4.51 6.20 -7.96
N VAL A 462 4.01 5.38 -8.88
CA VAL A 462 3.98 5.65 -10.32
C VAL A 462 2.59 5.38 -10.91
N ILE A 463 2.10 6.30 -11.74
CA ILE A 463 0.83 6.17 -12.48
C ILE A 463 1.13 5.83 -13.94
N VAL A 464 0.52 4.76 -14.45
CA VAL A 464 0.57 4.38 -15.87
C VAL A 464 -0.17 5.39 -16.73
N LYS A 465 0.46 5.81 -17.82
CA LYS A 465 -0.09 6.65 -18.89
C LYS A 465 0.08 5.93 -20.23
N GLU A 466 -0.44 6.53 -21.30
CA GLU A 466 -0.18 6.05 -22.67
C GLU A 466 1.32 6.05 -23.00
N ASN A 467 2.00 7.21 -22.85
CA ASN A 467 3.36 7.39 -23.39
C ASN A 467 4.48 7.45 -22.33
N ILE A 468 4.32 8.26 -21.27
CA ILE A 468 5.35 8.50 -20.26
C ILE A 468 4.72 8.31 -18.87
N PRO A 469 5.21 7.36 -18.05
CA PRO A 469 4.66 7.10 -16.71
C PRO A 469 4.91 8.28 -15.75
N GLU A 470 3.94 8.59 -14.88
CA GLU A 470 4.01 9.74 -13.98
C GLU A 470 4.48 9.31 -12.58
N VAL A 471 5.70 9.71 -12.21
CA VAL A 471 6.28 9.45 -10.88
C VAL A 471 5.81 10.51 -9.89
N VAL A 472 4.82 10.18 -9.05
CA VAL A 472 4.14 11.14 -8.16
C VAL A 472 4.81 11.34 -6.80
N THR A 473 6.01 10.79 -6.63
CA THR A 473 6.87 10.91 -5.42
C THR A 473 8.15 11.72 -5.68
N MET A 474 8.29 12.28 -6.89
CA MET A 474 9.54 12.85 -7.43
C MET A 474 10.17 14.02 -6.66
N ILE A 475 9.45 14.66 -5.72
CA ILE A 475 10.03 15.77 -4.93
C ILE A 475 11.08 15.30 -3.93
N SER A 476 11.01 14.03 -3.50
CA SER A 476 12.05 13.34 -2.74
C SER A 476 13.08 12.79 -3.72
N SER A 477 14.31 13.33 -3.69
CA SER A 477 15.35 12.93 -4.62
C SER A 477 15.85 11.51 -4.38
N LYS A 478 16.49 10.95 -5.40
CA LYS A 478 17.23 9.67 -5.43
C LYS A 478 18.50 9.78 -6.30
N ALA A 479 18.93 11.00 -6.65
CA ALA A 479 20.22 11.20 -7.29
C ALA A 479 21.32 11.04 -6.24
N VAL A 480 22.45 10.44 -6.61
CA VAL A 480 23.54 10.07 -5.68
C VAL A 480 23.95 11.23 -4.78
N LYS A 481 24.22 12.40 -5.37
CA LYS A 481 24.59 13.65 -4.66
C LYS A 481 23.55 14.21 -3.68
N ASP A 482 22.31 13.72 -3.70
CA ASP A 482 21.23 14.16 -2.80
C ASP A 482 20.93 13.07 -1.73
N VAL A 483 21.71 11.98 -1.66
CA VAL A 483 21.56 10.87 -0.69
C VAL A 483 22.87 10.30 -0.15
N ALA A 484 24.01 10.62 -0.77
CA ALA A 484 25.34 10.26 -0.31
C ALA A 484 25.92 11.38 0.53
N TYR A 485 26.47 11.03 1.69
CA TYR A 485 27.10 11.95 2.63
C TYR A 485 28.55 11.48 2.85
N SER A 486 29.49 12.41 2.84
CA SER A 486 30.91 12.15 3.10
C SER A 486 31.37 12.97 4.30
N PHE A 487 32.20 12.39 5.15
CA PHE A 487 32.80 13.04 6.32
C PHE A 487 34.34 13.03 6.28
N ASN A 488 34.92 12.45 5.24
CA ASN A 488 36.36 12.38 4.99
C ASN A 488 36.62 12.98 3.60
N GLU A 489 37.09 14.23 3.57
CA GLU A 489 37.49 14.94 2.36
C GLU A 489 39.00 14.78 2.14
N ASP A 490 39.38 13.72 1.41
CA ASP A 490 40.60 13.71 0.60
C ASP A 490 40.25 14.36 -0.76
N ASP A 491 40.28 15.69 -0.81
CA ASP A 491 39.79 16.48 -1.96
C ASP A 491 40.67 16.35 -3.22
N GLU A 492 40.32 15.43 -4.13
CA GLU A 492 40.64 15.55 -5.55
C GLU A 492 39.59 16.41 -6.29
N GLU A 493 39.32 17.64 -5.82
CA GLU A 493 38.69 18.65 -6.68
C GLU A 493 39.69 19.10 -7.76
N GLU A 494 39.43 18.71 -9.03
CA GLU A 494 40.16 19.28 -10.17
C GLU A 494 39.85 20.77 -10.34
N GLU A 495 40.61 21.65 -9.65
CA GLU A 495 40.59 23.09 -9.92
C GLU A 495 40.96 23.36 -11.39
N VAL A 496 39.94 23.59 -12.24
CA VAL A 496 40.09 24.00 -13.63
C VAL A 496 40.61 25.44 -13.71
N LYS A 497 41.91 25.62 -13.45
CA LYS A 497 42.56 26.93 -13.41
C LYS A 497 42.47 27.65 -14.76
N PRO A 498 41.97 28.89 -14.81
CA PRO A 498 41.79 29.62 -16.06
C PRO A 498 43.15 29.98 -16.67
N LYS A 499 43.30 29.78 -17.99
CA LYS A 499 44.55 30.03 -18.71
C LYS A 499 44.90 31.53 -18.74
N ALA A 500 45.90 31.92 -17.95
CA ALA A 500 46.64 33.16 -18.14
C ALA A 500 47.60 33.08 -19.35
N LYS A 501 48.10 34.24 -19.81
CA LYS A 501 48.91 34.38 -21.03
C LYS A 501 50.42 34.21 -20.75
N ALA A 502 51.17 33.72 -21.74
CA ALA A 502 52.63 33.86 -21.81
C ALA A 502 53.01 35.32 -22.20
N GLU A 503 54.24 35.83 -22.12
CA GLU A 503 55.64 35.34 -22.19
C GLU A 503 56.59 36.30 -21.39
N PRO A 504 57.94 36.25 -21.44
CA PRO A 504 58.92 35.15 -21.32
C PRO A 504 60.09 35.47 -20.33
N ASN A 505 61.13 34.60 -20.32
CA ASN A 505 62.49 34.74 -19.72
C ASN A 505 62.61 34.66 -18.17
N GLY A 506 63.65 34.03 -17.60
CA GLY A 506 64.71 33.20 -18.21
C GLY A 506 65.87 32.86 -17.25
N SER A 507 66.85 32.06 -17.74
CA SER A 507 68.13 31.64 -17.11
C SER A 507 68.09 30.59 -15.97
N GLU A 508 69.23 29.91 -15.78
CA GLU A 508 69.40 28.65 -15.03
C GLU A 508 70.13 28.83 -13.68
N ALA A 509 69.91 27.91 -12.73
CA ALA A 509 70.87 27.62 -11.65
C ALA A 509 70.75 26.18 -11.14
N LEU A 510 71.90 25.52 -10.94
CA LEU A 510 72.06 24.17 -10.37
C LEU A 510 72.56 24.28 -8.92
N LEU A 511 71.99 23.53 -7.96
CA LEU A 511 72.73 22.59 -7.06
C LEU A 511 71.94 22.05 -5.84
N SER A 512 72.18 20.75 -5.58
CA SER A 512 72.23 20.04 -4.28
C SER A 512 71.19 20.26 -3.16
N LYS A 513 70.27 19.29 -3.06
CA LYS A 513 70.15 18.34 -1.92
C LYS A 513 70.18 18.91 -0.47
N ALA A 514 69.00 19.05 0.13
CA ALA A 514 68.81 18.98 1.59
C ALA A 514 67.55 18.15 1.92
N THR A 515 67.63 17.25 2.91
CA THR A 515 66.48 16.45 3.35
C THR A 515 65.74 17.18 4.46
N LEU A 516 64.52 17.64 4.19
CA LEU A 516 63.61 18.14 5.23
C LEU A 516 62.27 17.41 5.14
N ARG A 517 61.82 16.91 6.30
CA ARG A 517 60.43 16.54 6.52
C ARG A 517 59.65 17.86 6.65
N SER A 518 58.54 17.96 5.94
CA SER A 518 57.50 18.96 6.20
C SER A 518 56.26 18.18 6.61
N ASP A 519 55.59 18.62 7.67
CA ASP A 519 54.59 17.80 8.34
C ASP A 519 53.37 17.54 7.45
N ASN A 520 52.93 16.27 7.42
CA ASN A 520 51.62 15.92 6.90
C ASN A 520 50.59 16.35 7.94
N GLN A 521 50.10 17.58 7.81
CA GLN A 521 49.20 18.20 8.79
C GLN A 521 47.79 17.60 8.63
N GLU A 522 47.59 16.40 9.17
CA GLU A 522 46.28 15.76 9.32
C GLU A 522 45.31 16.78 9.94
N MET A 523 44.28 17.18 9.19
CA MET A 523 43.28 18.08 9.72
C MET A 523 42.57 17.39 10.89
N SER A 524 42.47 18.09 12.03
CA SER A 524 41.70 17.60 13.16
C SER A 524 40.29 17.25 12.70
N LYS A 525 39.73 16.15 13.23
CA LYS A 525 38.31 15.81 13.04
C LYS A 525 37.38 16.97 13.41
N GLU A 526 37.82 17.89 14.27
CA GLU A 526 37.11 19.11 14.63
C GLU A 526 37.10 20.18 13.52
N GLU A 527 38.15 20.28 12.70
CA GLU A 527 38.20 21.24 11.57
C GLU A 527 37.41 20.71 10.36
N LEU A 528 37.52 19.40 10.06
CA LEU A 528 36.66 18.72 9.09
C LEU A 528 35.16 18.86 9.46
N ARG A 529 34.80 18.64 10.74
CA ARG A 529 33.44 18.91 11.25
C ARG A 529 33.02 20.37 11.05
N ARG A 530 33.94 21.33 11.21
CA ARG A 530 33.67 22.77 11.04
C ARG A 530 33.50 23.16 9.57
N GLN A 531 34.23 22.52 8.65
CA GLN A 531 34.06 22.66 7.21
C GLN A 531 32.70 22.08 6.77
N HIS A 532 32.36 20.85 7.18
CA HIS A 532 31.02 20.26 6.96
C HIS A 532 29.88 21.15 7.50
N GLN A 533 30.01 21.69 8.71
CA GLN A 533 29.01 22.63 9.25
C GLN A 533 28.87 23.90 8.41
N ALA A 534 29.96 24.43 7.84
CA ALA A 534 29.92 25.57 6.94
C ALA A 534 29.30 25.22 5.59
N GLU A 535 29.60 24.05 5.04
CA GLU A 535 29.07 23.59 3.75
C GLU A 535 27.60 23.22 3.81
N LEU A 536 27.18 22.45 4.82
CA LEU A 536 25.78 22.10 5.04
C LEU A 536 24.95 23.36 5.38
N ALA A 537 25.56 24.39 5.98
CA ALA A 537 24.96 25.72 6.10
C ALA A 537 24.90 26.48 4.75
N ARG A 538 25.94 26.42 3.90
CA ARG A 538 25.92 26.97 2.52
C ARG A 538 24.79 26.36 1.71
N GLN A 539 24.67 25.04 1.70
CA GLN A 539 23.62 24.31 0.98
C GLN A 539 22.22 24.60 1.55
N LYS A 540 22.05 24.71 2.87
CA LYS A 540 20.77 25.12 3.49
C LYS A 540 20.41 26.58 3.19
N ASN A 541 21.39 27.47 3.09
CA ASN A 541 21.18 28.86 2.65
C ASN A 541 20.82 28.92 1.15
N GLU A 542 21.46 28.12 0.30
CA GLU A 542 21.11 28.01 -1.12
C GLU A 542 19.73 27.40 -1.35
N GLU A 543 19.36 26.34 -0.62
CA GLU A 543 18.00 25.79 -0.73
C GLU A 543 16.96 26.77 -0.17
N MET A 544 17.30 27.57 0.84
CA MET A 544 16.45 28.66 1.33
C MET A 544 16.30 29.78 0.28
N ALA A 545 17.37 30.18 -0.39
CA ALA A 545 17.33 31.16 -1.48
C ALA A 545 16.50 30.63 -2.67
N ARG A 546 16.69 29.37 -3.08
CA ARG A 546 15.88 28.71 -4.12
C ARG A 546 14.42 28.56 -3.71
N ARG A 547 14.12 28.34 -2.42
CA ARG A 547 12.75 28.35 -1.89
C ARG A 547 12.11 29.74 -1.89
N LEU A 548 12.87 30.80 -1.58
CA LEU A 548 12.39 32.18 -1.69
C LEU A 548 12.04 32.53 -3.14
N LEU A 549 12.97 32.32 -4.08
CA LEU A 549 12.77 32.55 -5.52
C LEU A 549 11.66 31.65 -6.11
N GLY A 550 11.48 30.44 -5.57
CA GLY A 550 10.44 29.51 -6.00
C GLY A 550 9.03 29.83 -5.47
N VAL A 551 8.89 30.68 -4.45
CA VAL A 551 7.57 31.08 -3.92
C VAL A 551 6.88 32.06 -4.87
N ASP A 552 7.61 33.02 -5.45
CA ASP A 552 7.05 33.97 -6.42
C ASP A 552 6.48 33.24 -7.65
N LEU A 553 7.26 32.36 -8.27
CA LEU A 553 6.84 31.52 -9.40
C LEU A 553 5.65 30.60 -9.06
N ALA A 554 5.58 30.12 -7.81
CA ALA A 554 4.46 29.29 -7.35
C ALA A 554 3.17 30.11 -7.07
N GLN A 555 3.26 31.44 -6.94
CA GLN A 555 2.07 32.29 -6.84
C GLN A 555 1.45 32.60 -8.20
N GLU A 556 2.25 32.78 -9.26
CA GLU A 556 1.72 32.98 -10.62
C GLU A 556 1.01 31.72 -11.15
N MET A 557 1.58 30.53 -10.92
CA MET A 557 1.00 29.24 -11.37
C MET A 557 -0.32 28.83 -10.67
N VAL A 558 -0.85 29.64 -9.75
CA VAL A 558 -2.14 29.39 -9.06
C VAL A 558 -3.26 30.31 -9.57
N VAL A 559 -2.97 31.19 -10.56
CA VAL A 559 -3.94 32.14 -11.13
C VAL A 559 -4.02 32.06 -12.67
N VAL A 560 -4.03 30.83 -13.21
CA VAL A 560 -4.44 30.50 -14.60
C VAL A 560 -5.25 29.20 -14.59
#